data_AF-A0A956W0C9-F1
#
_entry.id   AF-A0A956W0C9-F1
#
_cell.length_a   1.000
_cell.length_b   1.000
_cell.length_c   1.000
_cell.angle_alpha   90.00
_cell.angle_beta   90.00
_cell.angle_gamma   90.00
#
_symmetry.space_group_name_H-M   'P 1'
#
loop_
_entity.id
_entity.type
_entity.pdbx_description
1 polymer ?
#
loop_
_entity_poly.entity_id
_entity_poly.type
_entity_poly.pdbx_seq_one_letter_code
_entity_poly.pdbx_strand_id
1 'polypeptide(L)'
;LYDLEYLPGVVPAVEALGYLYRGDGLHAGRHFFRKPKESEAFDGRTHNLHVYEPGHADFFEVVAFRDYLRTNPERAGEYAALKRRLAAEGMQGMDYTDAKTTFIHRCLAAIYGV
;
A
#
# COMPACT_ATOMS: atom_id res chain seq x y z
N LEU A 1 21.53 -0.42 10.87
CA LEU A 1 20.22 -1.06 10.62
C LEU A 1 19.25 -0.34 11.54
N TYR A 2 18.36 0.49 11.00
CA TYR A 2 17.44 1.28 11.81
C TYR A 2 16.25 0.40 12.20
N ASP A 3 15.98 0.30 13.50
CA ASP A 3 14.83 -0.40 14.07
C ASP A 3 13.68 0.60 14.29
N LEU A 4 12.45 0.14 14.50
CA LEU A 4 11.31 1.01 14.81
C LEU A 4 11.41 1.73 16.15
N GLU A 5 12.46 1.47 16.94
CA GLU A 5 12.81 2.24 18.14
C GLU A 5 12.91 3.76 17.88
N TYR A 6 13.26 4.17 16.65
CA TYR A 6 13.34 5.58 16.26
C TYR A 6 12.00 6.17 15.82
N LEU A 7 10.96 5.34 15.63
CA LEU A 7 9.66 5.77 15.12
C LEU A 7 9.04 6.93 15.93
N PRO A 8 9.13 6.98 17.28
CA PRO A 8 8.66 8.12 18.05
C PRO A 8 9.29 9.46 17.64
N GLY A 9 10.54 9.46 17.19
CA GLY A 9 11.21 10.66 16.66
C GLY A 9 10.89 10.94 15.18
N VAL A 10 10.61 9.89 14.40
CA VAL A 10 10.26 10.00 12.98
C VAL A 10 8.84 10.55 12.80
N VAL A 11 7.89 10.16 13.66
CA VAL A 11 6.47 10.55 13.53
C VAL A 11 6.31 12.07 13.49
N PRO A 12 6.77 12.86 14.49
CA PRO A 12 6.66 14.32 14.44
C PRO A 12 7.36 14.95 13.23
N ALA A 13 8.52 14.42 12.82
CA ALA A 13 9.26 14.93 11.66
C ALA A 13 8.48 14.72 10.35
N VAL A 14 7.85 13.57 10.18
CA VAL A 14 7.02 13.24 9.02
C VAL A 14 5.69 14.01 9.05
N GLU A 15 5.09 14.20 10.22
CA GLU A 15 3.90 15.05 10.40
C GLU A 15 4.18 16.51 10.04
N ALA A 16 5.36 17.04 10.36
CA ALA A 16 5.79 18.38 9.94
C ALA A 16 5.84 18.56 8.41
N LEU A 17 5.95 17.46 7.64
CA LEU A 17 5.87 17.46 6.17
C LEU A 17 4.42 17.40 5.64
N GLY A 18 3.43 17.49 6.53
CA GLY A 18 2.00 17.46 6.22
C GLY A 18 1.41 16.05 6.11
N TYR A 19 2.08 15.03 6.63
CA TYR A 19 1.50 13.69 6.73
C TYR A 19 0.70 13.53 8.01
N LEU A 20 -0.29 12.63 7.99
CA LEU A 20 -1.04 12.22 9.17
C LEU A 20 -0.60 10.80 9.53
N TYR A 21 -0.08 10.60 10.74
CA TYR A 21 0.22 9.27 11.25
C TYR A 21 -1.07 8.50 11.60
N ARG A 22 -1.13 7.24 11.20
CA ARG A 22 -2.33 6.38 11.32
C ARG A 22 -2.12 5.15 12.20
N GLY A 23 -0.95 5.02 12.82
CA GLY A 23 -0.59 3.84 13.62
C GLY A 23 -0.09 2.67 12.78
N ASP A 24 0.07 1.53 13.46
CA ASP A 24 0.36 0.19 12.91
C ASP A 24 -0.90 -0.55 12.41
N GLY A 25 -2.09 -0.03 12.73
CA GLY A 25 -3.35 -0.57 12.24
C GLY A 25 -3.59 -2.00 12.71
N LEU A 26 -3.84 -2.93 11.77
CA LEU A 26 -4.10 -4.35 12.04
C LEU A 26 -2.87 -5.26 11.84
N HIS A 27 -1.74 -4.71 11.41
CA HIS A 27 -0.52 -5.47 11.10
C HIS A 27 0.62 -4.93 11.96
N ALA A 28 0.88 -5.59 13.09
CA ALA A 28 1.97 -5.20 13.99
C ALA A 28 3.30 -5.09 13.21
N GLY A 29 4.03 -4.00 13.44
CA GLY A 29 5.28 -3.72 12.72
C GLY A 29 5.10 -3.05 11.35
N ARG A 30 3.88 -2.68 10.94
CA ARG A 30 3.59 -1.92 9.72
C ARG A 30 2.89 -0.60 10.03
N HIS A 31 3.66 0.47 10.08
CA HIS A 31 3.19 1.82 10.33
C HIS A 31 2.74 2.54 9.07
N PHE A 32 1.68 3.34 9.18
CA PHE A 32 1.09 4.01 8.03
C PHE A 32 0.96 5.52 8.23
N PHE A 33 1.34 6.28 7.21
CA PHE A 33 1.12 7.71 7.11
C PHE A 33 0.38 8.05 5.83
N ARG A 34 -0.46 9.08 5.89
CA ARG A 34 -1.23 9.57 4.74
C ARG A 34 -1.09 11.08 4.61
N LYS A 35 -0.76 11.56 3.41
CA LYS A 35 -0.79 13.00 3.09
C LYS A 35 -2.12 13.38 2.44
N PRO A 36 -2.97 14.21 3.10
CA PRO A 36 -4.18 14.75 2.48
C PRO A 36 -3.85 15.80 1.41
N LYS A 37 -4.84 16.20 0.61
CA LYS A 37 -4.81 17.46 -0.15
C LYS A 37 -5.06 18.60 0.81
N GLU A 38 -4.51 19.77 0.50
CA GLU A 38 -4.58 20.98 1.34
C GLU A 38 -6.01 21.44 1.69
N SER A 39 -7.03 21.03 0.93
CA SER A 39 -8.45 21.25 1.27
C SER A 39 -9.07 20.00 1.90
N GLU A 40 -9.56 20.11 3.13
CA GLU A 40 -10.11 19.05 3.99
C GLU A 40 -11.43 18.41 3.50
N ALA A 41 -11.46 17.85 2.29
CA ALA A 41 -12.53 16.97 1.84
C ALA A 41 -12.03 15.53 1.72
N PHE A 42 -12.78 14.62 2.33
CA PHE A 42 -12.59 13.17 2.28
C PHE A 42 -12.42 12.72 0.81
N ASP A 43 -11.45 11.81 0.59
CA ASP A 43 -10.90 11.31 -0.70
C ASP A 43 -9.67 12.06 -1.30
N GLY A 44 -9.33 13.27 -0.85
CA GLY A 44 -8.21 14.05 -1.42
C GLY A 44 -6.77 13.55 -1.19
N ARG A 45 -6.46 12.27 -0.96
CA ARG A 45 -5.08 11.85 -0.63
C ARG A 45 -4.14 11.92 -1.82
N THR A 46 -2.90 12.34 -1.58
CA THR A 46 -1.84 12.37 -2.61
C THR A 46 -0.78 11.30 -2.40
N HIS A 47 -0.41 11.03 -1.15
CA HIS A 47 0.66 10.10 -0.81
C HIS A 47 0.24 9.14 0.30
N ASN A 48 0.61 7.87 0.13
CA ASN A 48 0.54 6.82 1.13
C ASN A 48 1.97 6.40 1.44
N LEU A 49 2.39 6.52 2.69
CA LEU A 49 3.70 6.09 3.15
C LEU A 49 3.52 4.91 4.10
N HIS A 50 4.08 3.77 3.71
CA HIS A 50 4.11 2.56 4.52
C HIS A 50 5.53 2.38 5.06
N VAL A 51 5.65 2.22 6.36
CA VAL A 51 6.91 1.98 7.08
C VAL A 51 6.80 0.60 7.72
N TYR A 52 7.83 -0.23 7.52
CA TYR A 52 7.83 -1.61 7.95
C TYR A 52 9.02 -1.89 8.85
N GLU A 53 8.86 -2.79 9.82
CA GLU A 53 9.98 -3.42 10.50
C GLU A 53 10.91 -4.12 9.50
N PRO A 54 12.23 -4.13 9.75
CA PRO A 54 13.15 -4.96 8.98
C PRO A 54 12.69 -6.43 8.97
N GLY A 55 12.55 -7.01 7.78
CA GLY A 55 12.13 -8.40 7.64
C GLY A 55 10.62 -8.64 7.57
N HIS A 56 9.78 -7.60 7.66
CA HIS A 56 8.34 -7.75 7.61
C HIS A 56 7.87 -8.34 6.25
N ALA A 57 7.08 -9.42 6.29
CA ALA A 57 6.64 -10.16 5.10
C ALA A 57 5.89 -9.28 4.08
N ASP A 58 4.92 -8.47 4.54
CA ASP A 58 4.19 -7.53 3.69
C ASP A 58 5.11 -6.67 2.79
N PHE A 59 6.26 -6.21 3.30
CA PHE A 59 7.19 -5.39 2.52
C PHE A 59 7.72 -6.17 1.32
N PHE A 60 8.13 -7.42 1.53
CA PHE A 60 8.62 -8.27 0.46
C PHE A 60 7.52 -8.61 -0.54
N GLU A 61 6.30 -8.86 -0.09
CA GLU A 61 5.16 -9.13 -0.98
C GLU A 61 4.82 -7.93 -1.86
N VAL A 62 4.75 -6.71 -1.31
CA VAL A 62 4.45 -5.52 -2.12
C VAL A 62 5.57 -5.22 -3.13
N VAL A 63 6.83 -5.47 -2.76
CA VAL A 63 7.98 -5.32 -3.67
C VAL A 63 7.98 -6.40 -4.74
N ALA A 64 7.74 -7.67 -4.37
CA ALA A 64 7.65 -8.78 -5.31
C ALA A 64 6.51 -8.58 -6.31
N PHE A 65 5.33 -8.16 -5.85
CA PHE A 65 4.20 -7.85 -6.71
C PHE A 65 4.52 -6.72 -7.70
N ARG A 66 5.15 -5.63 -7.23
CA ARG A 66 5.60 -4.52 -8.09
C ARG A 66 6.54 -5.01 -9.18
N ASP A 67 7.55 -5.79 -8.81
CA ASP A 67 8.58 -6.24 -9.74
C ASP A 67 8.02 -7.26 -10.74
N TYR A 68 7.13 -8.15 -10.30
CA TYR A 68 6.39 -9.05 -11.18
C TYR A 68 5.56 -8.31 -12.22
N LEU A 69 4.82 -7.25 -11.86
CA LEU A 69 4.06 -6.48 -12.85
C LEU A 69 4.97 -5.74 -13.84
N ARG A 70 6.17 -5.30 -13.42
CA ARG A 70 7.13 -4.63 -14.32
C ARG A 70 7.71 -5.58 -15.37
N THR A 71 7.85 -6.86 -15.05
CA THR A 71 8.38 -7.87 -15.97
C THR A 71 7.28 -8.63 -16.74
N ASN A 72 6.00 -8.44 -16.39
CA ASN A 72 4.87 -9.13 -17.03
C ASN A 72 3.81 -8.12 -17.54
N PRO A 73 4.04 -7.50 -18.72
CA PRO A 73 3.16 -6.45 -19.26
C PRO A 73 1.69 -6.88 -19.42
N GLU A 74 1.44 -8.14 -19.77
CA GLU A 74 0.10 -8.71 -19.86
C GLU A 74 -0.63 -8.64 -18.50
N ARG A 75 0.03 -9.12 -17.43
CA ARG A 75 -0.50 -9.07 -16.06
C ARG A 75 -0.69 -7.65 -15.57
N ALA A 76 0.20 -6.73 -15.92
CA ALA A 76 0.02 -5.31 -15.64
C ALA A 76 -1.22 -4.74 -16.35
N GLY A 77 -1.47 -5.17 -17.59
CA GLY A 77 -2.67 -4.83 -18.36
C GLY A 77 -3.95 -5.34 -17.71
N GLU A 78 -3.97 -6.62 -17.31
CA GLU A 78 -5.09 -7.22 -16.57
C GLU A 78 -5.37 -6.46 -15.27
N TYR A 79 -4.32 -6.14 -14.50
CA TYR A 79 -4.48 -5.40 -13.25
C TYR A 79 -5.01 -3.98 -13.47
N ALA A 80 -4.55 -3.30 -14.53
CA ALA A 80 -5.06 -1.99 -14.90
C ALA A 80 -6.54 -2.05 -15.31
N ALA A 81 -6.94 -3.05 -16.10
CA ALA A 81 -8.32 -3.27 -16.50
C ALA A 81 -9.22 -3.56 -15.29
N LEU A 82 -8.78 -4.43 -14.37
CA LEU A 82 -9.45 -4.70 -13.10
C LEU A 82 -9.68 -3.40 -12.31
N LYS A 83 -8.62 -2.62 -12.08
CA LYS A 83 -8.70 -1.37 -11.33
C LYS A 83 -9.68 -0.36 -11.95
N ARG A 84 -9.71 -0.24 -13.28
CA ARG A 84 -10.63 0.66 -13.99
C ARG A 84 -12.07 0.17 -13.87
N ARG A 85 -12.31 -1.14 -14.01
CA ARG A 85 -13.64 -1.74 -13.87
C ARG A 85 -14.20 -1.51 -12.46
N LEU A 86 -13.42 -1.83 -11.42
CA LEU A 86 -13.85 -1.62 -10.03
C LEU A 86 -14.18 -0.15 -9.73
N ALA A 87 -13.39 0.78 -10.28
CA ALA A 87 -13.67 2.21 -10.15
C ALA A 87 -14.96 2.63 -10.89
N ALA A 88 -15.21 2.08 -12.09
CA ALA A 88 -16.44 2.33 -12.84
C ALA A 88 -17.68 1.73 -12.16
N GLU A 89 -17.52 0.63 -11.41
CA GLU A 89 -18.55 0.04 -10.55
C GLU A 89 -18.80 0.86 -9.26
N GLY A 90 -18.06 1.96 -9.05
CA GLY A 90 -18.24 2.84 -7.90
C GLY A 90 -17.61 2.31 -6.60
N MET A 91 -16.80 1.25 -6.65
CA MET A 91 -16.12 0.74 -5.46
C MET A 91 -15.07 1.74 -4.96
N GLN A 92 -15.03 1.94 -3.64
CA GLN A 92 -14.11 2.86 -2.98
C GLN A 92 -13.52 2.27 -1.69
N GLY A 93 -12.52 2.95 -1.12
CA GLY A 93 -12.00 2.63 0.20
C GLY A 93 -11.53 1.18 0.37
N MET A 94 -12.09 0.51 1.38
CA MET A 94 -11.76 -0.88 1.74
C MET A 94 -12.32 -1.87 0.72
N ASP A 95 -13.59 -1.71 0.29
CA ASP A 95 -14.22 -2.58 -0.72
C ASP A 95 -13.40 -2.64 -2.01
N TYR A 96 -12.92 -1.49 -2.49
CA TYR A 96 -12.03 -1.44 -3.65
C TYR A 96 -10.70 -2.16 -3.41
N THR A 97 -10.16 -2.05 -2.19
CA THR A 97 -8.90 -2.69 -1.80
C THR A 97 -9.08 -4.21 -1.79
N ASP A 98 -10.13 -4.70 -1.17
CA ASP A 98 -10.44 -6.12 -1.01
C ASP A 98 -10.77 -6.79 -2.35
N ALA A 99 -11.49 -6.09 -3.23
CA ALA A 99 -11.83 -6.59 -4.55
C ALA A 99 -10.61 -6.84 -5.46
N LYS A 100 -9.42 -6.30 -5.11
CA LYS A 100 -8.17 -6.57 -5.83
C LYS A 100 -7.37 -7.73 -5.22
N THR A 101 -7.68 -8.14 -3.99
CA THR A 101 -6.89 -9.09 -3.20
C THR A 101 -6.66 -10.41 -3.93
N THR A 102 -7.73 -11.00 -4.48
CA THR A 102 -7.63 -12.26 -5.24
C THR A 102 -6.65 -12.17 -6.41
N PHE A 103 -6.64 -11.04 -7.14
CA PHE A 103 -5.71 -10.86 -8.26
C PHE A 103 -4.26 -10.75 -7.78
N ILE A 104 -4.03 -9.97 -6.72
CA ILE A 104 -2.70 -9.79 -6.12
C ILE A 104 -2.16 -11.14 -5.63
N HIS A 105 -2.97 -11.92 -4.91
CA HIS A 105 -2.56 -13.23 -4.40
C HIS A 105 -2.22 -14.20 -5.53
N ARG A 106 -2.98 -14.21 -6.64
CA ARG A 106 -2.63 -15.04 -7.81
C ARG A 106 -1.29 -14.65 -8.44
N CYS A 107 -0.96 -13.36 -8.46
CA CYS A 107 0.35 -12.92 -8.94
C CYS A 107 1.48 -13.36 -8.00
N LEU A 108 1.28 -13.21 -6.69
CA LEU A 108 2.25 -13.65 -5.68
C LEU A 108 2.45 -15.17 -5.72
N ALA A 109 1.38 -15.95 -5.86
CA ALA A 109 1.43 -17.40 -6.00
C ALA A 109 2.28 -17.83 -7.21
N ALA A 110 2.12 -17.14 -8.36
CA ALA A 110 2.95 -17.38 -9.55
C ALA A 110 4.44 -17.07 -9.33
N ILE A 111 4.79 -16.13 -8.45
CA ILE A 111 6.18 -15.83 -8.09
C ILE A 111 6.76 -16.92 -7.20
N TYR A 112 5.99 -17.40 -6.22
CA TYR A 112 6.44 -18.36 -5.22
C TYR A 112 6.27 -19.84 -5.65
N GLY A 113 5.63 -20.10 -6.80
CA GLY A 113 5.47 -21.44 -7.35
C GLY A 113 4.47 -22.31 -6.57
N VAL A 114 3.45 -21.68 -5.97
CA VAL A 114 2.39 -22.34 -5.19
C VAL A 114 1.01 -22.19 -5.83
#